data_AF-A0A256YUN7-F1
#
_entry.id   AF-A0A256YUN7-F1
#
_cell.length_a   1.000
_cell.length_b   1.000
_cell.length_c   1.000
_cell.angle_alpha   90.00
_cell.angle_beta   90.00
_cell.angle_gamma   90.00
#
_symmetry.space_group_name_H-M   'P 1'
#
loop_
_entity.id
_entity.type
_entity.pdbx_description
1 polymer ?
#
loop_
_entity_poly.entity_id
_entity_poly.type
_entity_poly.pdbx_seq_one_letter_code
_entity_poly.pdbx_strand_id
1 'polypeptide(L)'
;MEGELCLGGVCYSSWPSGGGTTYWNQSGTSLYPSDNNWNVGIGTTSPEFKLTLDNDGGIIAKGTYGSGATLTTSGAGTRLIWYPRKAAFRVGYVSGTQWDDANIGDYSSLYSTAMGIFTTASGHYSTAMGYNTTASGYSSTAIGMEIEANGDYSVAIALNDQNGTIVSKDNTMAIMGGNVGIGTTSPSEKLEVNGSAKIDGDLNVTGNIYYEGSLVNYDLVFANNFTITEAQDENALYFLNQKGEKIAKLDENGNLFVKGKITENFDFGE
;
A
#
# COMPACT_ATOMS: atom_id res chain seq x y z
N MET A 1 -42.87 -58.36 17.58
CA MET A 1 -42.30 -58.63 18.91
C MET A 1 -41.20 -57.62 19.11
N GLU A 2 -41.51 -56.51 19.77
CA GLU A 2 -40.48 -55.56 20.23
C GLU A 2 -39.82 -56.21 21.46
N GLY A 3 -38.49 -56.28 21.47
CA GLY A 3 -37.74 -56.92 22.55
C GLY A 3 -37.61 -55.99 23.75
N GLU A 4 -38.22 -56.35 24.88
CA GLU A 4 -37.93 -55.72 26.17
C GLU A 4 -36.60 -56.27 26.71
N LEU A 5 -35.81 -55.40 27.34
CA LEU A 5 -34.62 -55.82 28.09
C LEU A 5 -34.85 -55.51 29.57
N CYS A 6 -34.79 -56.57 30.38
CA CYS A 6 -34.98 -56.51 31.83
C CYS A 6 -33.66 -56.71 32.56
N LEU A 7 -33.35 -55.80 33.50
CA LEU A 7 -32.18 -55.88 34.37
C LEU A 7 -32.65 -55.68 35.82
N GLY A 8 -32.26 -56.59 36.72
CA GLY A 8 -32.56 -56.46 38.16
C GLY A 8 -34.05 -56.40 38.51
N GLY A 9 -34.94 -57.00 37.69
CA GLY A 9 -36.39 -57.02 37.93
C GLY A 9 -37.14 -55.79 37.39
N VAL A 10 -36.44 -54.85 36.74
CA VAL A 10 -37.05 -53.73 36.02
C VAL A 10 -36.94 -53.99 34.53
N CYS A 11 -38.08 -53.92 33.82
CA CYS A 11 -38.16 -54.11 32.37
C CYS A 11 -38.41 -52.77 31.67
N TYR A 12 -37.63 -52.50 30.63
CA TYR A 12 -37.82 -51.32 29.79
C TYR A 12 -38.30 -51.75 28.40
N SER A 13 -39.44 -51.20 27.99
CA SER A 13 -40.05 -51.40 26.67
C SER A 13 -39.81 -50.25 25.71
N SER A 14 -39.27 -49.14 26.20
CA SER A 14 -38.77 -48.03 25.40
C SER A 14 -37.46 -47.53 26.00
N TRP A 15 -36.47 -47.38 25.12
CA TRP A 15 -35.20 -46.75 25.47
C TRP A 15 -35.35 -45.28 25.11
N PRO A 16 -35.02 -44.31 26.00
CA PRO A 16 -34.77 -42.97 25.51
C PRO A 16 -33.72 -43.12 24.40
N SER A 17 -34.03 -42.69 23.19
CA SER A 17 -33.06 -42.61 22.10
C SER A 17 -31.82 -41.94 22.67
N GLY A 18 -30.73 -42.70 22.85
CA GLY A 18 -29.61 -42.39 23.74
C GLY A 18 -29.42 -40.89 23.91
N GLY A 19 -29.95 -40.37 25.02
CA GLY A 19 -30.19 -38.94 25.24
C GLY A 19 -28.90 -38.19 25.51
N GLY A 20 -28.06 -38.04 24.49
CA GLY A 20 -27.15 -36.92 24.42
C GLY A 20 -28.00 -35.67 24.24
N THR A 21 -27.82 -34.67 25.10
CA THR A 21 -28.34 -33.33 24.83
C THR A 21 -27.85 -32.90 23.45
N THR A 22 -28.75 -32.75 22.49
CA THR A 22 -28.40 -32.31 21.14
C THR A 22 -28.03 -30.84 21.19
N TYR A 23 -26.74 -30.55 21.36
CA TYR A 23 -26.20 -29.19 21.42
C TYR A 23 -26.25 -28.45 20.08
N TRP A 24 -26.59 -29.15 18.99
CA TRP A 24 -26.59 -28.64 17.63
C TRP A 24 -27.90 -28.98 16.92
N ASN A 25 -28.43 -28.01 16.18
CA ASN A 25 -29.53 -28.15 15.25
C ASN A 25 -29.00 -28.22 13.81
N GLN A 26 -29.61 -29.09 12.99
CA GLN A 26 -29.36 -29.15 11.55
C GLN A 26 -30.64 -28.77 10.79
N SER A 27 -30.53 -27.83 9.86
CA SER A 27 -31.62 -27.45 8.95
C SER A 27 -31.06 -27.27 7.54
N GLY A 28 -31.50 -28.12 6.60
CA GLY A 28 -30.89 -28.19 5.27
C GLY A 28 -29.38 -28.49 5.36
N THR A 29 -28.57 -27.58 4.81
CA THR A 29 -27.09 -27.63 4.85
C THR A 29 -26.48 -26.83 6.01
N SER A 30 -27.28 -26.25 6.89
CA SER A 30 -26.82 -25.43 8.01
C SER A 30 -26.76 -26.24 9.31
N LEU A 31 -25.66 -26.11 10.05
CA LEU A 31 -25.47 -26.64 11.40
C LEU A 31 -25.20 -25.46 12.35
N TYR A 32 -25.95 -25.36 13.45
CA TYR A 32 -25.86 -24.25 14.40
C TYR A 32 -26.21 -24.69 15.83
N PRO A 33 -25.77 -23.96 16.88
CA PRO A 33 -26.06 -24.34 18.27
C PRO A 33 -27.56 -24.42 18.56
N SER A 34 -27.95 -25.28 19.49
CA SER A 34 -29.36 -25.40 19.91
C SER A 34 -29.89 -24.14 20.60
N ASP A 35 -29.00 -23.31 21.14
CA ASP A 35 -29.28 -21.99 21.72
C ASP A 35 -28.31 -20.96 21.12
N ASN A 36 -28.85 -19.94 20.47
CA ASN A 36 -28.08 -18.89 19.80
C ASN A 36 -27.31 -17.98 20.79
N ASN A 37 -27.57 -18.09 22.09
CA ASN A 37 -26.81 -17.41 23.13
C ASN A 37 -25.46 -18.07 23.42
N TRP A 38 -25.23 -19.31 22.97
CA TRP A 38 -23.97 -20.01 23.24
C TRP A 38 -22.80 -19.47 22.42
N ASN A 39 -21.60 -19.65 22.98
CA ASN A 39 -20.32 -19.42 22.30
C ASN A 39 -19.71 -20.80 21.97
N VAL A 40 -19.05 -20.88 20.81
CA VAL A 40 -18.37 -22.09 20.34
C VAL A 40 -16.87 -21.97 20.66
N GLY A 41 -16.40 -22.72 21.65
CA GLY A 41 -14.98 -22.85 21.96
C GLY A 41 -14.39 -24.10 21.29
N ILE A 42 -13.30 -23.93 20.55
CA ILE A 42 -12.49 -25.03 20.00
C ILE A 42 -11.16 -25.03 20.74
N GLY A 43 -10.90 -26.07 21.53
CA GLY A 43 -9.69 -26.14 22.37
C GLY A 43 -9.78 -25.36 23.68
N THR A 44 -10.93 -24.76 24.02
CA THR A 44 -11.17 -24.05 25.28
C THR A 44 -12.59 -24.30 25.81
N THR A 45 -12.74 -24.27 27.13
CA THR A 45 -14.04 -24.31 27.84
C THR A 45 -14.55 -22.92 28.21
N SER A 46 -13.79 -21.86 27.94
CA SER A 46 -14.10 -20.48 28.32
C SER A 46 -13.98 -19.54 27.11
N PRO A 47 -14.82 -19.72 26.07
CA PRO A 47 -14.77 -18.89 24.87
C PRO A 47 -15.17 -17.43 25.17
N GLU A 48 -14.28 -16.48 24.87
CA GLU A 48 -14.49 -15.04 25.02
C GLU A 48 -15.52 -14.50 24.00
N PHE A 49 -15.47 -15.00 22.76
CA PHE A 49 -16.36 -14.60 21.67
C PHE A 49 -17.21 -15.77 21.17
N LYS A 50 -18.17 -15.47 20.29
CA LYS A 50 -19.08 -16.47 19.69
C LYS A 50 -18.35 -17.65 19.03
N LEU A 51 -17.13 -17.40 18.53
CA LEU A 51 -16.17 -18.43 18.15
C LEU A 51 -14.84 -18.07 18.80
N THR A 52 -14.29 -18.98 19.60
CA THR A 52 -12.93 -18.88 20.17
C THR A 52 -12.16 -20.14 19.84
N LEU A 53 -10.90 -20.00 19.40
CA LEU A 53 -9.99 -21.10 19.12
C LEU A 53 -8.75 -20.93 20.02
N ASP A 54 -8.31 -22.00 20.68
CA ASP A 54 -7.20 -22.00 21.64
C ASP A 54 -6.35 -23.29 21.51
N ASN A 55 -5.20 -23.36 22.19
CA ASN A 55 -4.24 -24.48 22.17
C ASN A 55 -3.76 -24.88 20.76
N ASP A 56 -3.06 -23.96 20.07
CA ASP A 56 -2.46 -24.13 18.74
C ASP A 56 -3.44 -24.49 17.59
N GLY A 57 -4.73 -24.19 17.74
CA GLY A 57 -5.74 -24.40 16.70
C GLY A 57 -5.62 -23.44 15.51
N GLY A 58 -5.11 -23.93 14.37
CA GLY A 58 -5.12 -23.19 13.10
C GLY A 58 -6.48 -23.23 12.39
N ILE A 59 -6.81 -22.18 11.62
CA ILE A 59 -7.99 -22.16 10.73
C ILE A 59 -7.51 -22.41 9.29
N ILE A 60 -7.95 -23.51 8.68
CA ILE A 60 -7.82 -23.75 7.24
C ILE A 60 -9.21 -23.65 6.60
N ALA A 61 -9.50 -22.49 6.00
CA ALA A 61 -10.76 -22.26 5.29
C ALA A 61 -10.55 -22.41 3.78
N LYS A 62 -10.90 -23.56 3.22
CA LYS A 62 -10.80 -23.83 1.78
C LYS A 62 -12.09 -23.48 1.05
N GLY A 63 -11.97 -23.14 -0.22
CA GLY A 63 -13.09 -23.17 -1.16
C GLY A 63 -12.59 -23.11 -2.59
N THR A 64 -13.51 -23.22 -3.54
CA THR A 64 -13.19 -23.25 -4.97
C THR A 64 -13.51 -21.89 -5.57
N TYR A 65 -12.53 -21.25 -6.20
CA TYR A 65 -12.73 -19.99 -6.92
C TYR A 65 -13.87 -20.11 -7.94
N GLY A 66 -14.73 -19.10 -8.01
CA GLY A 66 -15.91 -19.08 -8.87
C GLY A 66 -17.10 -19.93 -8.41
N SER A 67 -16.95 -20.75 -7.36
CA SER A 67 -17.99 -21.66 -6.85
C SER A 67 -18.40 -21.36 -5.40
N GLY A 68 -19.63 -21.71 -5.03
CA GLY A 68 -20.19 -21.52 -3.68
C GLY A 68 -21.30 -20.46 -3.60
N ALA A 69 -21.78 -20.21 -2.38
CA ALA A 69 -22.85 -19.23 -2.14
C ALA A 69 -22.41 -17.80 -2.49
N THR A 70 -23.35 -16.95 -2.90
CA THR A 70 -23.12 -15.50 -2.97
C THR A 70 -23.11 -14.91 -1.55
N LEU A 71 -22.34 -13.85 -1.34
CA LEU A 71 -22.41 -13.10 -0.09
C LEU A 71 -23.74 -12.34 -0.03
N THR A 72 -24.61 -12.68 0.91
CA THR A 72 -25.92 -12.01 1.11
C THR A 72 -25.89 -10.95 2.21
N THR A 73 -24.82 -10.90 2.99
CA THR A 73 -24.61 -9.85 4.00
C THR A 73 -24.35 -8.51 3.30
N SER A 74 -25.15 -7.49 3.63
CA SER A 74 -25.08 -6.16 3.01
C SER A 74 -25.07 -5.05 4.08
N GLY A 75 -24.61 -3.86 3.70
CA GLY A 75 -24.71 -2.63 4.49
C GLY A 75 -23.58 -2.41 5.49
N ALA A 76 -23.72 -1.40 6.35
CA ALA A 76 -22.68 -0.97 7.30
C ALA A 76 -22.35 -2.03 8.38
N GLY A 77 -21.14 -1.97 8.93
CA GLY A 77 -20.73 -2.75 10.10
C GLY A 77 -19.27 -3.23 10.09
N THR A 78 -18.84 -3.80 11.22
CA THR A 78 -17.53 -4.44 11.38
C THR A 78 -17.62 -5.93 11.04
N ARG A 79 -16.76 -6.44 10.15
CA ARG A 79 -16.77 -7.87 9.78
C ARG A 79 -15.37 -8.37 9.44
N LEU A 80 -15.22 -9.70 9.51
CA LEU A 80 -14.14 -10.46 8.89
C LEU A 80 -14.78 -11.42 7.88
N ILE A 81 -14.32 -11.39 6.63
CA ILE A 81 -14.84 -12.22 5.55
C ILE A 81 -13.66 -12.84 4.82
N TRP A 82 -13.53 -14.17 4.91
CA TRP A 82 -12.88 -14.95 3.86
C TRP A 82 -13.97 -15.37 2.88
N TYR A 83 -13.90 -14.87 1.65
CA TYR A 83 -14.86 -15.18 0.60
C TYR A 83 -14.21 -16.03 -0.49
N PRO A 84 -14.10 -17.36 -0.29
CA PRO A 84 -13.33 -18.23 -1.18
C PRO A 84 -13.82 -18.20 -2.64
N ARG A 85 -15.13 -18.03 -2.86
CA ARG A 85 -15.71 -17.90 -4.20
C ARG A 85 -15.07 -16.78 -5.01
N LYS A 86 -14.65 -15.69 -4.36
CA LYS A 86 -13.97 -14.54 -4.97
C LYS A 86 -12.50 -14.39 -4.54
N ALA A 87 -11.96 -15.40 -3.85
CA ALA A 87 -10.63 -15.37 -3.24
C ALA A 87 -10.32 -14.06 -2.47
N ALA A 88 -11.34 -13.46 -1.86
CA ALA A 88 -11.23 -12.15 -1.22
C ALA A 88 -11.11 -12.30 0.29
N PHE A 89 -10.18 -11.54 0.88
CA PHE A 89 -10.10 -11.38 2.33
C PHE A 89 -10.44 -9.92 2.69
N ARG A 90 -11.42 -9.75 3.56
CA ARG A 90 -11.88 -8.43 4.04
C ARG A 90 -11.94 -8.42 5.56
N VAL A 91 -11.40 -7.38 6.16
CA VAL A 91 -11.40 -7.19 7.62
C VAL A 91 -11.42 -5.70 7.96
N GLY A 92 -12.23 -5.30 8.95
CA GLY A 92 -12.45 -3.88 9.31
C GLY A 92 -13.92 -3.44 9.39
N TYR A 93 -14.17 -2.14 9.19
CA TYR A 93 -15.49 -1.50 9.31
C TYR A 93 -15.88 -0.73 8.03
N VAL A 94 -17.17 -0.82 7.64
CA VAL A 94 -17.77 -0.08 6.52
C VAL A 94 -19.03 0.68 6.94
N SER A 95 -19.30 1.84 6.33
CA SER A 95 -20.46 2.71 6.61
C SER A 95 -21.63 2.53 5.64
N GLY A 96 -21.47 1.70 4.61
CA GLY A 96 -22.45 1.50 3.54
C GLY A 96 -22.28 0.14 2.89
N THR A 97 -22.40 0.08 1.56
CA THR A 97 -22.44 -1.17 0.79
C THR A 97 -21.08 -1.63 0.26
N GLN A 98 -19.96 -1.05 0.73
CA GLN A 98 -18.61 -1.29 0.17
C GLN A 98 -18.21 -2.77 0.12
N TRP A 99 -18.81 -3.61 0.99
CA TRP A 99 -18.54 -5.05 1.09
C TRP A 99 -19.68 -5.94 0.59
N ASP A 100 -20.70 -5.37 -0.01
CA ASP A 100 -21.74 -6.12 -0.69
C ASP A 100 -21.14 -6.91 -1.85
N ASP A 101 -21.73 -8.05 -2.22
CA ASP A 101 -21.16 -8.95 -3.24
C ASP A 101 -20.77 -8.21 -4.53
N ALA A 102 -21.57 -7.24 -4.97
CA ALA A 102 -21.31 -6.43 -6.17
C ALA A 102 -20.02 -5.58 -6.09
N ASN A 103 -19.59 -5.20 -4.88
CA ASN A 103 -18.41 -4.36 -4.61
C ASN A 103 -17.18 -5.18 -4.19
N ILE A 104 -17.33 -6.51 -4.13
CA ILE A 104 -16.22 -7.46 -4.10
C ILE A 104 -16.09 -7.97 -5.53
N GLY A 105 -15.03 -7.57 -6.27
CA GLY A 105 -14.99 -7.58 -7.74
C GLY A 105 -15.48 -8.85 -8.48
N ASP A 106 -15.64 -8.75 -9.80
CA ASP A 106 -16.36 -9.73 -10.62
C ASP A 106 -15.65 -11.07 -10.98
N TYR A 107 -16.47 -12.06 -11.34
CA TYR A 107 -16.26 -13.50 -11.46
C TYR A 107 -15.20 -14.04 -12.44
N SER A 108 -14.23 -13.25 -12.94
CA SER A 108 -13.35 -13.78 -14.01
C SER A 108 -11.83 -13.59 -13.91
N SER A 109 -11.23 -12.92 -12.91
CA SER A 109 -9.76 -13.02 -12.60
C SER A 109 -9.31 -12.12 -11.42
N LEU A 110 -9.65 -12.39 -10.16
CA LEU A 110 -9.38 -11.43 -9.07
C LEU A 110 -8.87 -12.06 -7.76
N TYR A 111 -7.70 -11.61 -7.32
CA TYR A 111 -7.34 -11.54 -5.89
C TYR A 111 -7.48 -10.07 -5.48
N SER A 112 -8.12 -9.71 -4.37
CA SER A 112 -8.03 -8.34 -3.85
C SER A 112 -7.99 -8.33 -2.33
N THR A 113 -7.23 -7.38 -1.78
CA THR A 113 -7.01 -7.25 -0.34
C THR A 113 -7.48 -5.87 0.12
N ALA A 114 -8.46 -5.82 1.02
CA ALA A 114 -8.93 -4.57 1.62
C ALA A 114 -8.81 -4.65 3.15
N MET A 115 -8.05 -3.74 3.75
CA MET A 115 -7.76 -3.71 5.19
C MET A 115 -7.86 -2.30 5.77
N GLY A 116 -8.72 -2.11 6.76
CA GLY A 116 -8.88 -0.82 7.43
C GLY A 116 -10.32 -0.30 7.43
N ILE A 117 -10.50 1.02 7.45
CA ILE A 117 -11.80 1.68 7.57
C ILE A 117 -12.17 2.30 6.22
N PHE A 118 -13.37 2.03 5.70
CA PHE A 118 -13.86 2.59 4.42
C PHE A 118 -13.00 2.26 3.18
N THR A 119 -12.20 1.19 3.23
CA THR A 119 -11.35 0.80 2.09
C THR A 119 -12.12 0.01 1.03
N THR A 120 -11.85 0.26 -0.25
CA THR A 120 -12.41 -0.46 -1.40
C THR A 120 -11.30 -0.99 -2.30
N ALA A 121 -11.15 -2.30 -2.43
CA ALA A 121 -10.26 -2.94 -3.41
C ALA A 121 -11.10 -3.67 -4.47
N SER A 122 -11.45 -2.96 -5.55
CA SER A 122 -12.34 -3.43 -6.61
C SER A 122 -11.61 -3.82 -7.90
N GLY A 123 -10.38 -3.35 -8.10
CA GLY A 123 -9.54 -3.76 -9.23
C GLY A 123 -9.05 -5.20 -9.13
N HIS A 124 -8.66 -5.79 -10.26
CA HIS A 124 -8.03 -7.11 -10.32
C HIS A 124 -6.69 -7.08 -9.60
N TYR A 125 -6.34 -8.03 -8.72
CA TYR A 125 -5.06 -8.03 -7.99
C TYR A 125 -4.82 -6.78 -7.12
N SER A 126 -5.88 -6.03 -6.80
CA SER A 126 -5.76 -4.75 -6.12
C SER A 126 -5.57 -4.87 -4.61
N THR A 127 -4.89 -3.90 -4.02
CA THR A 127 -4.70 -3.80 -2.56
C THR A 127 -5.10 -2.41 -2.07
N ALA A 128 -6.03 -2.32 -1.12
CA ALA A 128 -6.43 -1.07 -0.47
C ALA A 128 -6.23 -1.19 1.05
N MET A 129 -5.45 -0.29 1.65
CA MET A 129 -5.15 -0.33 3.09
C MET A 129 -5.15 1.05 3.75
N GLY A 130 -5.82 1.18 4.90
CA GLY A 130 -5.84 2.41 5.70
C GLY A 130 -7.24 2.99 5.92
N TYR A 131 -7.42 4.30 5.75
CA TYR A 131 -8.69 5.00 5.93
C TYR A 131 -9.20 5.58 4.61
N ASN A 132 -10.39 5.17 4.18
CA ASN A 132 -11.07 5.72 3.00
C ASN A 132 -10.23 5.67 1.71
N THR A 133 -9.56 4.53 1.47
CA THR A 133 -8.71 4.33 0.28
C THR A 133 -9.40 3.45 -0.76
N THR A 134 -9.23 3.75 -2.05
CA THR A 134 -9.81 2.97 -3.15
C THR A 134 -8.73 2.49 -4.12
N ALA A 135 -8.65 1.19 -4.38
CA ALA A 135 -7.81 0.60 -5.43
C ALA A 135 -8.71 -0.06 -6.47
N SER A 136 -8.93 0.62 -7.60
CA SER A 136 -9.89 0.23 -8.65
C SER A 136 -9.23 -0.14 -9.98
N GLY A 137 -7.97 0.24 -10.20
CA GLY A 137 -7.16 -0.18 -11.36
C GLY A 137 -6.70 -1.64 -11.29
N TYR A 138 -6.38 -2.24 -12.43
CA TYR A 138 -5.78 -3.58 -12.51
C TYR A 138 -4.40 -3.59 -11.84
N SER A 139 -4.18 -4.49 -10.91
CA SER A 139 -2.99 -4.62 -10.05
C SER A 139 -2.62 -3.34 -9.29
N SER A 140 -3.58 -2.46 -9.00
CA SER A 140 -3.30 -1.21 -8.30
C SER A 140 -3.18 -1.38 -6.78
N THR A 141 -2.40 -0.52 -6.15
CA THR A 141 -2.22 -0.49 -4.68
C THR A 141 -2.50 0.92 -4.15
N ALA A 142 -3.41 1.05 -3.19
CA ALA A 142 -3.72 2.29 -2.48
C ALA A 142 -3.48 2.10 -0.98
N ILE A 143 -2.56 2.86 -0.38
CA ILE A 143 -2.22 2.77 1.04
C ILE A 143 -2.24 4.17 1.66
N GLY A 144 -2.87 4.33 2.82
CA GLY A 144 -2.86 5.60 3.58
C GLY A 144 -4.25 6.13 3.90
N MET A 145 -4.47 7.42 3.65
CA MET A 145 -5.71 8.14 3.98
C MET A 145 -6.25 8.88 2.75
N GLU A 146 -7.52 8.65 2.41
CA GLU A 146 -8.27 9.40 1.37
C GLU A 146 -7.61 9.45 -0.02
N ILE A 147 -7.10 8.31 -0.50
CA ILE A 147 -6.41 8.17 -1.79
C ILE A 147 -7.08 7.11 -2.67
N GLU A 148 -7.20 7.41 -3.97
CA GLU A 148 -7.66 6.48 -5.00
C GLU A 148 -6.54 6.14 -6.00
N ALA A 149 -6.30 4.85 -6.23
CA ALA A 149 -5.43 4.32 -7.29
C ALA A 149 -6.28 3.63 -8.36
N ASN A 150 -6.67 4.39 -9.39
CA ASN A 150 -7.52 3.90 -10.49
C ASN A 150 -6.79 3.71 -11.83
N GLY A 151 -5.50 4.09 -11.92
CA GLY A 151 -4.63 3.65 -13.01
C GLY A 151 -4.19 2.19 -12.86
N ASP A 152 -4.02 1.48 -13.97
CA ASP A 152 -3.52 0.11 -14.00
C ASP A 152 -2.04 0.07 -13.60
N TYR A 153 -1.64 -0.96 -12.85
CA TYR A 153 -0.28 -1.17 -12.32
C TYR A 153 0.26 0.00 -11.48
N SER A 154 -0.63 0.82 -10.91
CA SER A 154 -0.26 2.00 -10.13
C SER A 154 -0.13 1.72 -8.63
N VAL A 155 0.73 2.49 -7.95
CA VAL A 155 0.89 2.47 -6.50
C VAL A 155 0.71 3.89 -5.98
N ALA A 156 -0.31 4.10 -5.15
CA ALA A 156 -0.58 5.36 -4.47
C ALA A 156 -0.37 5.18 -2.96
N ILE A 157 0.52 5.99 -2.39
CA ILE A 157 0.78 6.03 -0.96
C ILE A 157 0.49 7.45 -0.46
N ALA A 158 -0.47 7.58 0.44
CA ALA A 158 -0.78 8.82 1.13
C ALA A 158 -0.21 8.83 2.55
N LEU A 159 0.68 9.78 2.83
CA LEU A 159 1.34 9.93 4.14
C LEU A 159 0.58 10.86 5.10
N ASN A 160 -0.43 11.59 4.61
CA ASN A 160 -1.42 12.31 5.42
C ASN A 160 -2.77 12.37 4.68
N ASP A 161 -3.73 13.14 5.19
CA ASP A 161 -5.03 13.36 4.54
C ASP A 161 -4.86 14.07 3.18
N GLN A 162 -5.34 13.44 2.12
CA GLN A 162 -5.28 13.97 0.76
C GLN A 162 -6.58 14.63 0.28
N ASN A 163 -7.65 14.65 1.09
CA ASN A 163 -8.96 15.18 0.71
C ASN A 163 -9.42 14.69 -0.69
N GLY A 164 -9.28 13.38 -0.94
CA GLY A 164 -9.74 12.72 -2.17
C GLY A 164 -8.81 12.83 -3.38
N THR A 165 -7.49 12.64 -3.21
CA THR A 165 -6.57 12.60 -4.35
C THR A 165 -6.71 11.31 -5.16
N ILE A 166 -6.61 11.41 -6.49
CA ILE A 166 -6.76 10.28 -7.42
C ILE A 166 -5.49 10.14 -8.27
N VAL A 167 -4.90 8.94 -8.30
CA VAL A 167 -3.78 8.54 -9.14
C VAL A 167 -4.32 7.69 -10.29
N SER A 168 -4.56 8.35 -11.42
CA SER A 168 -5.25 7.77 -12.59
C SER A 168 -4.38 7.39 -13.75
N LYS A 169 -3.10 7.73 -13.68
CA LYS A 169 -2.15 7.35 -14.72
C LYS A 169 -1.65 5.95 -14.46
N ASP A 170 -1.74 5.09 -15.48
CA ASP A 170 -1.18 3.74 -15.42
C ASP A 170 0.33 3.77 -15.18
N ASN A 171 0.86 2.68 -14.61
CA ASN A 171 2.29 2.49 -14.35
C ASN A 171 2.92 3.63 -13.53
N THR A 172 2.15 4.22 -12.62
CA THR A 172 2.57 5.37 -11.83
C THR A 172 2.72 5.00 -10.36
N MET A 173 3.86 5.34 -9.76
CA MET A 173 4.00 5.39 -8.32
C MET A 173 3.87 6.86 -7.86
N ALA A 174 2.91 7.13 -6.99
CA ALA A 174 2.73 8.44 -6.39
C ALA A 174 2.81 8.35 -4.86
N ILE A 175 3.65 9.20 -4.27
CA ILE A 175 3.74 9.39 -2.82
C ILE A 175 3.23 10.80 -2.52
N MET A 176 2.15 10.89 -1.75
CA MET A 176 1.38 12.13 -1.57
C MET A 176 1.33 12.53 -0.09
N GLY A 177 1.16 13.83 0.16
CA GLY A 177 0.91 14.35 1.50
C GLY A 177 2.10 14.52 2.44
N GLY A 178 3.26 13.94 2.13
CA GLY A 178 4.41 13.93 3.04
C GLY A 178 5.74 14.22 2.35
N ASN A 179 6.80 13.93 3.08
CA ASN A 179 8.19 13.98 2.60
C ASN A 179 8.73 12.54 2.54
N VAL A 180 9.60 12.26 1.58
CA VAL A 180 10.27 10.97 1.40
C VAL A 180 11.70 11.08 1.90
N GLY A 181 12.01 10.41 3.01
CA GLY A 181 13.36 10.28 3.53
C GLY A 181 14.01 8.95 3.11
N ILE A 182 15.23 8.99 2.58
CA ILE A 182 16.07 7.82 2.33
C ILE A 182 17.30 7.93 3.23
N GLY A 183 17.45 7.03 4.21
CA GLY A 183 18.52 7.12 5.22
C GLY A 183 18.31 8.21 6.29
N THR A 184 17.15 8.87 6.29
CA THR A 184 16.73 9.85 7.29
C THR A 184 15.28 9.59 7.70
N THR A 185 14.96 9.83 8.97
CA THR A 185 13.58 9.72 9.52
C THR A 185 12.91 11.08 9.69
N SER A 186 13.62 12.18 9.42
CA SER A 186 13.12 13.54 9.62
C SER A 186 13.49 14.43 8.43
N PRO A 187 13.02 14.08 7.22
CA PRO A 187 13.33 14.84 6.01
C PRO A 187 12.79 16.28 6.08
N SER A 188 13.65 17.28 5.89
CA SER A 188 13.28 18.70 5.83
C SER A 188 12.69 19.10 4.48
N GLU A 189 12.94 18.32 3.43
CA GLU A 189 12.44 18.55 2.07
C GLU A 189 11.57 17.40 1.56
N LYS A 190 10.86 17.63 0.45
CA LYS A 190 9.96 16.62 -0.15
C LYS A 190 10.66 15.31 -0.48
N LEU A 191 11.91 15.37 -0.92
CA LEU A 191 12.79 14.22 -1.05
C LEU A 191 14.13 14.57 -0.41
N GLU A 192 14.54 13.82 0.60
CA GLU A 192 15.86 13.96 1.23
C GLU A 192 16.56 12.60 1.28
N VAL A 193 17.80 12.58 0.80
CA VAL A 193 18.66 11.39 0.82
C VAL A 193 19.85 11.69 1.72
N ASN A 194 19.90 11.07 2.90
CA ASN A 194 21.08 11.09 3.76
C ASN A 194 22.06 10.03 3.27
N GLY A 195 22.81 10.37 2.21
CA GLY A 195 23.70 9.48 1.49
C GLY A 195 23.88 9.92 0.04
N SER A 196 24.35 9.01 -0.81
CA SER A 196 24.51 9.28 -2.25
C SER A 196 23.27 8.82 -3.03
N ALA A 197 22.80 9.68 -3.93
CA ALA A 197 21.88 9.28 -5.00
C ALA A 197 22.68 9.01 -6.28
N LYS A 198 22.48 7.86 -6.91
CA LYS A 198 23.05 7.55 -8.24
C LYS A 198 21.96 7.68 -9.30
N ILE A 199 22.25 8.44 -10.35
CA ILE A 199 21.36 8.63 -11.50
C ILE A 199 22.17 8.24 -12.73
N ASP A 200 21.85 7.10 -13.33
CA ASP A 200 22.57 6.58 -14.52
C ASP A 200 22.11 7.23 -15.84
N GLY A 201 20.96 7.91 -15.82
CA GLY A 201 20.47 8.72 -16.93
C GLY A 201 20.55 10.22 -16.63
N ASP A 202 19.79 11.01 -17.38
CA ASP A 202 19.76 12.46 -17.20
C ASP A 202 18.95 12.86 -15.97
N LEU A 203 19.47 13.84 -15.22
CA LEU A 203 18.73 14.55 -14.17
C LEU A 203 18.17 15.85 -14.75
N ASN A 204 16.84 15.90 -14.96
CA ASN A 204 16.16 17.11 -15.40
C ASN A 204 15.69 17.94 -14.20
N VAL A 205 16.29 19.12 -13.99
CA VAL A 205 15.94 20.06 -12.92
C VAL A 205 15.42 21.35 -13.55
N THR A 206 14.15 21.67 -13.30
CA THR A 206 13.53 22.92 -13.79
C THR A 206 13.85 24.12 -12.92
N GLY A 207 14.26 23.87 -11.67
CA GLY A 207 14.74 24.88 -10.73
C GLY A 207 16.27 24.94 -10.67
N ASN A 208 16.78 25.46 -9.56
CA ASN A 208 18.22 25.58 -9.33
C ASN A 208 18.81 24.26 -8.78
N ILE A 209 20.07 24.00 -9.13
CA ILE A 209 20.90 22.97 -8.47
C ILE A 209 21.81 23.68 -7.47
N TYR A 210 21.63 23.39 -6.18
CA TYR A 210 22.54 23.82 -5.13
C TYR A 210 23.58 22.72 -4.89
N TYR A 211 24.86 23.04 -5.04
CA TYR A 211 25.95 22.08 -4.89
C TYR A 211 27.06 22.68 -4.02
N GLU A 212 27.23 22.14 -2.82
CA GLU A 212 28.21 22.63 -1.83
C GLU A 212 29.57 21.91 -1.91
N GLY A 213 29.66 20.84 -2.71
CA GLY A 213 30.86 20.00 -2.85
C GLY A 213 31.80 20.39 -3.99
N SER A 214 32.63 19.44 -4.42
CA SER A 214 33.49 19.57 -5.62
C SER A 214 33.15 18.49 -6.65
N LEU A 215 32.91 18.92 -7.89
CA LEU A 215 32.77 18.00 -9.02
C LEU A 215 34.14 17.38 -9.30
N VAL A 216 34.27 16.09 -9.03
CA VAL A 216 35.52 15.33 -9.23
C VAL A 216 35.34 14.29 -10.33
N ASN A 217 36.35 14.14 -11.19
CA ASN A 217 36.44 13.13 -12.26
C ASN A 217 35.40 13.22 -13.40
N TYR A 218 34.68 14.34 -13.55
CA TYR A 218 33.74 14.55 -14.67
C TYR A 218 33.75 16.00 -15.15
N ASP A 219 33.49 16.19 -16.44
CA ASP A 219 33.30 17.52 -17.03
C ASP A 219 31.92 18.07 -16.67
N LEU A 220 31.85 19.37 -16.35
CA LEU A 220 30.59 20.10 -16.31
C LEU A 220 30.29 20.60 -17.72
N VAL A 221 29.42 19.89 -18.44
CA VAL A 221 29.07 20.22 -19.83
C VAL A 221 27.69 20.86 -19.87
N PHE A 222 27.61 22.07 -20.44
CA PHE A 222 26.35 22.75 -20.71
C PHE A 222 25.95 22.52 -22.17
N ALA A 223 24.87 21.76 -22.40
CA ALA A 223 24.41 21.43 -23.76
C ALA A 223 23.81 22.63 -24.53
N ASN A 224 23.46 23.69 -23.82
CA ASN A 224 22.91 24.94 -24.37
C ASN A 224 23.58 26.14 -23.68
N ASN A 225 22.96 27.31 -23.78
CA ASN A 225 23.43 28.55 -23.15
C ASN A 225 23.82 28.32 -21.68
N PHE A 226 25.10 28.55 -21.40
CA PHE A 226 25.58 28.77 -20.05
C PHE A 226 25.34 30.25 -19.71
N THR A 227 24.27 30.51 -18.95
CA THR A 227 23.93 31.87 -18.51
C THR A 227 24.25 32.01 -17.03
N ILE A 228 25.00 33.05 -16.70
CA ILE A 228 25.26 33.45 -15.31
C ILE A 228 24.26 34.53 -14.96
N THR A 229 23.29 34.22 -14.09
CA THR A 229 22.35 35.21 -13.53
C THR A 229 22.57 35.31 -12.02
N GLU A 230 23.20 36.42 -11.63
CA GLU A 230 23.35 37.02 -10.30
C GLU A 230 23.90 36.14 -9.15
N ALA A 231 25.18 36.36 -8.83
CA ALA A 231 25.73 36.18 -7.48
C ALA A 231 26.05 37.56 -6.92
N GLN A 232 25.56 37.85 -5.72
CA GLN A 232 25.38 39.16 -5.05
C GLN A 232 26.50 40.21 -5.12
N ASP A 233 27.68 39.95 -5.69
CA ASP A 233 28.78 40.93 -5.68
C ASP A 233 29.44 41.27 -7.03
N GLU A 234 29.40 40.48 -8.11
CA GLU A 234 30.23 40.82 -9.30
C GLU A 234 29.79 40.26 -10.68
N ASN A 235 28.59 39.67 -10.84
CA ASN A 235 28.05 39.17 -12.14
C ASN A 235 29.11 38.46 -13.02
N ALA A 236 29.85 37.52 -12.46
CA ALA A 236 30.92 36.81 -13.16
C ALA A 236 31.08 35.36 -12.69
N LEU A 237 31.45 34.47 -13.63
CA LEU A 237 31.96 33.14 -13.31
C LEU A 237 33.42 33.27 -12.94
N TYR A 238 33.81 32.76 -11.76
CA TYR A 238 35.20 32.75 -11.33
C TYR A 238 35.83 31.37 -11.47
N PHE A 239 37.08 31.36 -11.92
CA PHE A 239 37.96 30.21 -11.86
C PHE A 239 38.88 30.41 -10.65
N LEU A 240 38.89 29.44 -9.74
CA LEU A 240 39.73 29.44 -8.54
C LEU A 240 40.89 28.46 -8.72
N ASN A 241 42.05 28.74 -8.15
CA ASN A 241 43.11 27.74 -8.02
C ASN A 241 42.86 26.79 -6.83
N GLN A 242 43.75 25.82 -6.61
CA GLN A 242 43.66 24.85 -5.50
C GLN A 242 43.68 25.48 -4.10
N LYS A 243 44.09 26.75 -3.98
CA LYS A 243 44.07 27.52 -2.73
C LYS A 243 42.81 28.37 -2.55
N GLY A 244 41.85 28.30 -3.50
CA GLY A 244 40.63 29.11 -3.50
C GLY A 244 40.84 30.54 -4.02
N GLU A 245 41.99 30.86 -4.61
CA GLU A 245 42.27 32.21 -5.13
C GLU A 245 41.65 32.41 -6.52
N LYS A 246 40.93 33.52 -6.74
CA LYS A 246 40.41 33.93 -8.07
C LYS A 246 41.56 34.14 -9.06
N ILE A 247 41.67 33.29 -10.08
CA ILE A 247 42.71 33.34 -11.12
C ILE A 247 42.20 33.79 -12.49
N ALA A 248 40.93 33.54 -12.80
CA ALA A 248 40.25 34.10 -13.96
C ALA A 248 38.79 34.39 -13.64
N LYS A 249 38.17 35.28 -14.43
CA LYS A 249 36.72 35.47 -14.43
C LYS A 249 36.16 35.69 -15.83
N LEU A 250 34.96 35.20 -16.08
CA LEU A 250 34.14 35.56 -17.24
C LEU A 250 33.00 36.44 -16.75
N ASP A 251 32.95 37.71 -17.17
CA ASP A 251 31.86 38.61 -16.78
C ASP A 251 30.58 38.40 -17.62
N GLU A 252 29.50 39.06 -17.22
CA GLU A 252 28.20 39.03 -17.92
C GLU A 252 28.24 39.52 -19.38
N ASN A 253 29.25 40.30 -19.76
CA ASN A 253 29.45 40.79 -21.12
C ASN A 253 30.30 39.84 -21.97
N GLY A 254 30.71 38.69 -21.41
CA GLY A 254 31.56 37.70 -22.07
C GLY A 254 33.05 38.05 -22.07
N ASN A 255 33.49 39.05 -21.29
CA ASN A 255 34.90 39.39 -21.18
C ASN A 255 35.60 38.40 -20.25
N LEU A 256 36.72 37.84 -20.73
CA LEU A 256 37.61 37.01 -19.93
C LEU A 256 38.71 37.87 -19.30
N PHE A 257 38.81 37.84 -17.97
CA PHE A 257 39.90 38.47 -17.21
C PHE A 257 40.75 37.40 -16.56
N VAL A 258 42.07 37.51 -16.67
CA VAL A 258 43.03 36.54 -16.10
C VAL A 258 44.11 37.29 -15.33
N LYS A 259 44.43 36.86 -14.10
CA LYS A 259 45.50 37.48 -13.28
C LYS A 259 46.92 37.14 -13.75
N GLY A 260 47.06 36.28 -14.74
CA GLY A 260 48.33 35.79 -15.27
C GLY A 260 48.52 36.09 -16.75
N LYS A 261 49.67 35.65 -17.28
CA LYS A 261 49.95 35.70 -18.71
C LYS A 261 49.21 34.56 -19.41
N ILE A 262 48.44 34.88 -20.45
CA ILE A 262 47.96 33.88 -21.41
C ILE A 262 49.19 33.45 -22.22
N THR A 263 49.66 32.23 -22.01
CA THR A 263 50.93 31.74 -22.58
C THR A 263 50.77 31.22 -23.99
N GLU A 264 49.55 30.82 -24.38
CA GLU A 264 49.19 30.34 -25.72
C GLU A 264 47.78 30.82 -26.05
N ASN A 265 47.58 31.40 -27.23
CA ASN A 265 46.25 31.62 -27.79
C ASN A 265 45.83 30.32 -28.49
N PHE A 266 44.77 29.69 -28.01
CA PHE A 266 44.08 28.67 -28.78
C PHE A 266 43.18 29.37 -29.79
N ASP A 267 43.61 29.39 -31.06
CA ASP A 267 42.75 29.78 -32.18
C ASP A 267 41.76 28.65 -32.44
N PHE A 268 40.46 28.95 -32.39
CA PHE A 268 39.43 27.94 -32.63
C PHE A 268 39.28 27.57 -34.11
N GLY A 269 39.94 28.31 -35.02
CA GLY A 269 39.73 28.19 -36.45
C GLY A 269 38.33 28.66 -36.85
N GLU A 270 38.25 29.40 -37.96
CA GLU A 270 36.96 29.79 -38.57
C GLU A 270 36.19 28.59 -39.12
#